data_AF-A0AAW2L4F4-F1
#
_entry.id   AF-A0AAW2L4F4-F1
#
_cell.length_a   1.000
_cell.length_b   1.000
_cell.length_c   1.000
_cell.angle_alpha   90.00
_cell.angle_beta   90.00
_cell.angle_gamma   90.00
#
_symmetry.space_group_name_H-M   'P 1'
#
loop_
_entity.id
_entity.type
_entity.pdbx_description
1 polymer ?
#
loop_
_entity_poly.entity_id
_entity_poly.type
_entity_poly.pdbx_seq_one_letter_code
_entity_poly.pdbx_strand_id
1 'polypeptide(L)'
;MHETAAENHYEVVWVPILDPSNKITPDMEKILENSRTRMQWYSVNHPNKIDPLVIKLIREQFHYHDQPILVVLDPQGRVVNTNAIDMIWIWGNSGFLFHRPAKKLSGRMGFRGLS
;
A
#
# COMPACT_ATOMS: atom_id res chain seq x y z
N MET A 1 -23.18 -8.88 -24.81
CA MET A 1 -22.09 -8.18 -25.51
C MET A 1 -21.24 -7.51 -24.43
N HIS A 2 -19.94 -7.82 -24.47
CA HIS A 2 -18.84 -7.43 -23.57
C HIS A 2 -19.12 -6.45 -22.42
N GLU A 3 -19.00 -7.01 -21.21
CA GLU A 3 -18.66 -6.34 -19.97
C GLU A 3 -17.38 -5.52 -20.20
N THR A 4 -17.50 -4.21 -20.09
CA THR A 4 -16.44 -3.27 -20.46
C THR A 4 -15.36 -3.31 -19.39
N ALA A 5 -14.13 -3.58 -19.82
CA ALA A 5 -12.91 -3.58 -19.03
C ALA A 5 -12.67 -2.23 -18.34
N ALA A 6 -13.33 -2.03 -17.19
CA ALA A 6 -13.01 -1.01 -16.20
C ALA A 6 -12.22 -1.62 -15.03
N GLU A 7 -11.51 -2.73 -15.30
CA GLU A 7 -10.90 -3.58 -14.28
C GLU A 7 -9.39 -3.35 -14.26
N ASN A 8 -8.89 -2.80 -13.14
CA ASN A 8 -7.50 -2.49 -12.78
C ASN A 8 -6.94 -1.14 -13.25
N HIS A 9 -7.32 -0.06 -12.57
CA HIS A 9 -6.62 1.22 -12.62
C HIS A 9 -5.29 1.25 -11.83
N TYR A 10 -4.89 0.14 -11.21
CA TYR A 10 -3.67 0.04 -10.42
C TYR A 10 -3.15 -1.39 -10.35
N GLU A 11 -1.83 -1.51 -10.18
CA GLU A 11 -1.14 -2.75 -9.88
C GLU A 11 -0.59 -2.67 -8.46
N VAL A 12 -0.82 -3.71 -7.65
CA VAL A 12 -0.31 -3.76 -6.28
C VAL A 12 0.89 -4.68 -6.21
N VAL A 13 1.98 -4.19 -5.63
CA VAL A 13 3.19 -4.96 -5.36
C VAL A 13 3.40 -5.05 -3.86
N TRP A 14 3.45 -6.28 -3.36
CA TRP A 14 3.82 -6.60 -2.00
C TRP A 14 5.32 -6.80 -1.88
N VAL A 15 5.94 -6.01 -1.00
CA VAL A 15 7.38 -6.06 -0.72
C VAL A 15 7.57 -6.45 0.75
N PRO A 16 7.95 -7.71 1.04
CA PRO A 16 8.34 -8.10 2.38
C PRO A 16 9.66 -7.43 2.76
N ILE A 17 9.65 -6.63 3.83
CA ILE A 17 10.85 -6.04 4.42
C ILE A 17 11.36 -6.96 5.51
N LEU A 18 12.58 -7.45 5.35
CA LEU A 18 13.27 -8.28 6.34
C LEU A 18 14.43 -7.49 6.92
N ASP A 19 14.68 -7.65 8.21
CA ASP A 19 15.91 -7.11 8.82
C ASP A 19 17.11 -7.88 8.24
N PRO A 20 18.09 -7.20 7.60
CA PRO A 20 19.30 -7.83 7.09
C PRO A 20 20.11 -8.55 8.18
N SER A 21 19.95 -8.14 9.43
CA SER A 21 20.63 -8.70 10.60
C SER A 21 20.01 -10.02 11.04
N ASN A 22 18.76 -10.29 10.67
CA ASN A 22 18.06 -11.51 11.03
C ASN A 22 18.30 -12.59 9.97
N LYS A 23 18.75 -13.76 10.43
CA LYS A 23 18.78 -14.95 9.56
C LYS A 23 17.36 -15.38 9.26
N ILE A 24 17.03 -15.50 7.98
CA ILE A 24 15.80 -16.19 7.56
C ILE A 24 15.85 -17.62 8.08
N THR A 25 14.77 -18.06 8.72
CA THR A 25 14.55 -19.45 9.09
C THR A 25 13.55 -20.11 8.13
N PRO A 26 13.56 -21.45 8.00
CA PRO A 26 12.58 -22.17 7.17
C PRO A 26 11.12 -21.87 7.55
N ASP A 27 10.84 -21.64 8.83
CA ASP A 27 9.51 -21.26 9.30
C ASP A 27 9.09 -19.87 8.79
N MET A 28 10.03 -18.91 8.77
CA MET A 28 9.78 -17.58 8.21
C MET A 28 9.53 -17.66 6.70
N GLU A 29 10.29 -18.46 5.95
CA GLU A 29 10.04 -18.67 4.51
C GLU A 29 8.65 -19.23 4.25
N LYS A 30 8.23 -20.22 5.05
CA LYS A 30 6.90 -20.81 4.96
C LYS A 30 5.79 -19.79 5.24
N ILE A 31 5.98 -18.90 6.21
CA ILE A 31 5.03 -17.81 6.50
C ILE A 31 4.93 -16.83 5.33
N LEU A 32 6.06 -16.47 4.71
CA LEU A 32 6.09 -15.58 3.54
C LEU A 32 5.37 -16.22 2.35
N GLU A 33 5.64 -17.49 2.05
CA GLU A 33 5.00 -18.23 0.95
C GLU A 33 3.49 -18.39 1.16
N ASN A 34 3.08 -18.74 2.38
CA ASN A 34 1.66 -18.83 2.75
C ASN A 34 0.96 -17.46 2.68
N SER A 35 1.67 -16.38 2.97
CA SER A 35 1.11 -15.03 2.84
C SER A 35 0.94 -14.66 1.37
N ARG A 36 1.93 -14.95 0.54
CA ARG A 36 1.92 -14.70 -0.91
C ARG A 36 0.77 -15.41 -1.61
N THR A 37 0.61 -16.71 -1.36
CA THR A 37 -0.44 -17.54 -2.00
C THR A 37 -1.87 -17.08 -1.70
N ARG A 38 -2.06 -16.33 -0.61
CA ARG A 38 -3.37 -15.77 -0.22
C ARG A 38 -3.63 -14.38 -0.80
N MET A 39 -2.64 -13.73 -1.42
CA MET A 39 -2.77 -12.39 -1.98
C MET A 39 -2.86 -12.44 -3.51
N GLN A 40 -3.70 -11.57 -4.07
CA GLN A 40 -3.81 -11.40 -5.54
C GLN A 40 -2.76 -10.41 -6.09
N TRP A 41 -1.83 -9.95 -5.26
CA TRP A 41 -0.84 -8.93 -5.58
C TRP A 41 0.44 -9.55 -6.15
N TYR A 42 1.20 -8.78 -6.94
CA TYR A 42 2.56 -9.16 -7.28
C TYR A 42 3.42 -9.17 -6.01
N SER A 43 4.44 -10.02 -5.95
CA SER A 43 5.28 -10.13 -4.75
C SER A 43 6.73 -10.36 -5.11
N VAL A 44 7.64 -9.86 -4.26
CA VAL A 44 9.08 -10.14 -4.38
C VAL A 44 9.37 -11.60 -4.02
N ASN A 45 9.96 -12.36 -4.96
CA ASN A 45 10.25 -13.79 -4.80
C ASN A 45 11.32 -14.09 -3.74
N HIS A 46 12.31 -13.21 -3.58
CA HIS A 46 13.47 -13.42 -2.71
C HIS A 46 13.77 -12.18 -1.88
N PRO A 47 13.01 -11.92 -0.80
CA PRO A 47 13.19 -10.72 0.02
C PRO A 47 14.56 -10.63 0.69
N ASN A 48 15.23 -11.76 0.97
CA ASN A 48 16.62 -11.77 1.46
C ASN A 48 17.65 -11.20 0.48
N LYS A 49 17.31 -11.07 -0.81
CA LYS A 49 18.18 -10.50 -1.83
C LYS A 49 17.95 -9.00 -2.04
N ILE A 50 17.02 -8.39 -1.30
CA ILE A 50 16.82 -6.94 -1.34
C ILE A 50 18.04 -6.28 -0.70
N ASP A 51 18.67 -5.35 -1.43
CA ASP A 51 19.83 -4.61 -0.94
C ASP A 51 19.45 -3.83 0.35
N PRO A 52 20.25 -3.91 1.43
CA PRO A 52 20.04 -3.13 2.64
C PRO A 52 19.86 -1.62 2.39
N LEU A 53 20.48 -1.06 1.35
CA LEU A 53 20.29 0.34 0.94
C LEU A 53 18.87 0.61 0.45
N VAL A 54 18.24 -0.34 -0.23
CA VAL A 54 16.84 -0.23 -0.66
C VAL A 54 15.93 -0.27 0.57
N ILE A 55 16.21 -1.15 1.54
CA ILE A 55 15.45 -1.21 2.80
C ILE A 55 15.57 0.12 3.57
N LYS A 56 16.77 0.69 3.64
CA LYS A 56 17.02 1.99 4.26
C LYS A 56 16.23 3.10 3.55
N LEU A 57 16.25 3.11 2.22
CA LEU A 57 15.50 4.08 1.42
C LEU A 57 13.99 3.96 1.66
N ILE A 58 13.45 2.73 1.72
CA ILE A 58 12.03 2.48 2.05
C ILE A 58 11.68 3.04 3.42
N ARG A 59 12.53 2.80 4.44
CA ARG A 59 12.34 3.35 5.80
C ARG A 59 12.34 4.88 5.81
N GLU A 60 13.27 5.50 5.09
CA GLU A 60 13.43 6.96 5.07
C GLU A 60 12.36 7.66 4.23
N GLN A 61 12.10 7.19 3.00
CA GLN A 61 11.19 7.84 2.06
C GLN A 61 9.72 7.58 2.35
N PHE A 62 9.38 6.39 2.85
CA PHE A 62 8.00 6.01 3.12
C PHE A 62 7.66 6.02 4.61
N HIS A 63 8.60 6.41 5.47
CA HIS A 63 8.44 6.45 6.93
C HIS A 63 7.96 5.11 7.50
N TYR A 64 8.51 4.01 6.98
CA TYR A 64 8.20 2.66 7.45
C TYR A 64 8.89 2.37 8.80
N HIS A 65 8.08 2.02 9.81
CA HIS A 65 8.52 1.72 11.18
C HIS A 65 7.98 0.36 11.65
N ASP A 66 8.27 -0.70 10.87
CA ASP A 66 7.90 -2.10 11.15
C ASP A 66 6.38 -2.38 11.25
N GLN A 67 5.56 -1.38 10.95
CA GLN A 67 4.12 -1.49 10.70
C GLN A 67 3.90 -1.58 9.19
N PRO A 68 3.07 -2.51 8.68
CA PRO A 68 2.69 -2.51 7.28
C PRO A 68 2.17 -1.13 6.86
N ILE A 69 2.57 -0.66 5.69
CA ILE A 69 2.07 0.56 5.06
C ILE A 69 1.71 0.24 3.61
N LEU A 70 0.81 1.04 3.03
CA LEU A 70 0.47 0.96 1.61
C LEU A 70 0.77 2.31 0.98
N VAL A 71 1.86 2.38 0.24
CA VAL A 71 2.25 3.59 -0.48
C VAL A 71 1.63 3.56 -1.87
N VAL A 72 1.01 4.66 -2.27
CA VAL A 72 0.45 4.81 -3.61
C VAL A 72 1.36 5.71 -4.44
N LEU A 73 1.79 5.19 -5.58
CA LEU A 73 2.61 5.89 -6.56
C LEU A 73 1.79 6.26 -7.78
N ASP A 74 2.12 7.39 -8.40
CA ASP A 74 1.63 7.72 -9.74
C ASP A 74 2.46 6.98 -10.83
N PRO A 75 2.05 7.02 -12.10
CA PRO A 75 2.81 6.38 -13.18
C PRO A 75 4.22 6.94 -13.41
N GLN A 76 4.55 8.10 -12.83
CA GLN A 76 5.90 8.67 -12.83
C GLN A 76 6.74 8.22 -11.61
N GLY A 77 6.18 7.37 -10.75
CA GLY A 77 6.82 6.86 -9.54
C GLY A 77 6.79 7.83 -8.35
N ARG A 78 5.98 8.90 -8.40
CA ARG A 78 5.89 9.89 -7.31
C ARG A 78 4.87 9.43 -6.28
N VAL A 79 5.17 9.67 -5.00
CA VAL A 79 4.26 9.34 -3.89
C VAL A 79 3.04 10.26 -3.94
N VAL A 80 1.86 9.67 -4.11
CA VAL A 80 0.55 10.35 -4.04
C VAL A 80 -0.07 10.19 -2.65
N ASN A 81 0.15 9.04 -2.01
CA ASN A 81 -0.27 8.79 -0.63
C ASN A 81 0.77 7.91 0.07
N THR A 82 1.21 8.33 1.26
CA THR A 82 2.22 7.63 2.08
C THR A 82 1.66 6.46 2.87
N ASN A 83 0.36 6.43 3.17
CA ASN A 83 -0.29 5.29 3.78
C ASN A 83 -1.80 5.23 3.44
N ALA A 84 -2.15 4.34 2.52
CA ALA A 84 -3.51 4.10 2.08
C ALA A 84 -4.13 2.81 2.67
N ILE A 85 -3.53 2.22 3.71
CA ILE A 85 -4.07 0.99 4.33
C ILE A 85 -5.50 1.20 4.79
N ASP A 86 -5.77 2.29 5.51
CA ASP A 86 -7.12 2.59 6.00
C ASP A 86 -8.11 2.75 4.84
N MET A 87 -7.67 3.31 3.71
CA MET A 87 -8.52 3.47 2.54
C MET A 87 -8.88 2.13 1.90
N ILE A 88 -7.93 1.20 1.77
CA ILE A 88 -8.22 -0.16 1.29
C ILE A 88 -9.08 -0.94 2.28
N TRP A 89 -8.87 -0.77 3.58
CA TRP A 89 -9.66 -1.47 4.59
C TRP A 89 -11.12 -1.02 4.64
N ILE A 90 -11.37 0.29 4.52
CA ILE A 90 -12.72 0.87 4.58
C ILE A 90 -13.47 0.65 3.27
N TRP A 91 -12.80 0.80 2.12
CA TRP A 91 -13.46 0.88 0.83
C TRP A 91 -13.13 -0.27 -0.13
N GLY A 92 -12.27 -1.22 0.27
CA GLY A 92 -11.83 -2.31 -0.61
C GLY A 92 -11.24 -1.79 -1.93
N ASN A 93 -11.45 -2.54 -3.01
CA ASN A 93 -10.98 -2.19 -4.36
C ASN A 93 -11.70 -0.95 -4.95
N SER A 94 -12.84 -0.53 -4.37
CA SER A 94 -13.64 0.60 -4.85
C SER A 94 -13.26 1.94 -4.19
N GLY A 95 -12.32 1.94 -3.24
CA GLY A 95 -11.81 3.15 -2.57
C GLY A 95 -10.89 4.05 -3.40
N PHE A 96 -10.57 3.65 -4.62
CA PHE A 96 -9.51 4.26 -5.41
C PHE A 96 -10.04 5.37 -6.33
N LEU A 97 -10.32 6.56 -5.79
CA LEU A 97 -10.65 7.77 -6.56
C LEU A 97 -9.46 8.75 -6.61
N PHE A 98 -8.46 8.46 -7.44
CA PHE A 98 -7.17 9.18 -7.47
C PHE A 98 -7.14 10.48 -8.29
N HIS A 99 -8.28 11.02 -8.69
CA HIS A 99 -8.32 12.16 -9.62
C HIS A 99 -8.72 13.51 -9.03
N ARG A 100 -8.74 13.69 -7.70
CA ARG A 100 -8.92 15.04 -7.15
C ARG A 100 -7.99 15.31 -5.97
N PRO A 101 -7.17 16.38 -6.00
CA PRO A 101 -6.67 16.93 -4.76
C PRO A 101 -7.87 17.25 -3.89
N ALA A 102 -7.83 16.84 -2.63
CA ALA A 102 -8.81 17.23 -1.63
C ALA A 102 -8.83 18.76 -1.54
N LYS A 103 -9.69 19.41 -2.34
CA LYS A 103 -10.07 20.79 -2.09
C LYS A 103 -10.76 20.75 -0.73
N LYS A 104 -10.01 21.25 0.26
CA LYS A 104 -10.43 21.64 1.60
C LYS A 104 -11.95 21.83 1.64
N LEU A 105 -12.67 20.91 2.28
CA LEU A 105 -14.08 21.12 2.63
C LEU A 105 -14.13 22.17 3.75
N SER A 106 -13.80 23.41 3.40
CA SER A 106 -14.09 24.59 4.20
C SER A 106 -15.39 25.18 3.65
N GLY A 107 -16.50 24.57 4.04
CA GLY A 107 -17.84 24.98 3.65
C GLY A 107 -18.83 24.75 4.79
N ARG A 108 -18.79 25.65 5.77
CA ARG A 108 -19.81 25.95 6.81
C ARG A 108 -20.89 24.87 7.01
N MET A 109 -20.69 23.98 7.96
CA MET A 109 -21.82 23.30 8.62
C MET A 109 -22.38 24.26 9.67
N GLY A 110 -23.37 25.05 9.27
CA GLY A 110 -24.14 25.87 10.19
C GLY A 110 -25.00 24.97 11.07
N PHE A 111 -24.66 24.88 12.35
CA PHE A 111 -25.59 24.40 13.37
C PHE A 111 -26.77 25.38 13.46
N ARG A 112 -27.93 24.96 12.96
CA ARG A 112 -29.26 25.45 13.35
C ARG A 112 -30.07 24.18 13.66
N GLY A 113 -30.72 24.00 14.79
CA GLY A 113 -30.86 24.85 15.96
C GLY A 113 -31.35 24.00 17.13
N LEU A 114 -31.05 24.48 18.33
CA LEU A 114 -31.82 24.18 19.52
C LEU A 114 -33.16 24.92 19.41
N SER A 115 -34.27 24.19 19.54
CA SER A 115 -35.45 24.61 20.31
C SER A 115 -36.37 23.43 20.52
#